data_AF-A0A2V8DYK9-F1
#
_entry.id   AF-A0A2V8DYK9-F1
#
_cell.length_a   1.000
_cell.length_b   1.000
_cell.length_c   1.000
_cell.angle_alpha   90.00
_cell.angle_beta   90.00
_cell.angle_gamma   90.00
#
_symmetry.space_group_name_H-M   'P 1'
#
loop_
_entity.id
_entity.type
_entity.pdbx_description
1 polymer ?
#
loop_
_entity_poly.entity_id
_entity_poly.type
_entity_poly.pdbx_seq_one_letter_code
_entity_poly.pdbx_strand_id
1 'polypeptide(L)'
;MYSGTRAFIVIAFTSLACLGPGVHLSEAQQLRIEGFFPRQLPLGQATVINVAVPSRDAIQGAEISPSPGVKVSGIKLGQNIQGALTWSELTIDVANDAAPGDRTLVLLMPMGRTAPVTIMIPSHVPRISELRILSAQSNQPTLEAQFAAVDRSADLGDSPYVWFMIGCDGEPIVGVINGKVSARDKGNGVVHAIVPNPRPPTGGGTPATGKCDLQVRVSDSGGIDSNTLKTIVDFKN
;
A
#
# COMPACT_ATOMS: atom_id res chain seq x y z
N MET A 1 -61.21 5.64 -75.11
CA MET A 1 -59.77 5.56 -75.42
C MET A 1 -59.02 6.24 -74.29
N TYR A 2 -58.15 5.50 -73.64
CA TYR A 2 -57.67 5.71 -72.27
C TYR A 2 -56.63 6.83 -72.13
N SER A 3 -56.72 7.52 -71.00
CA SER A 3 -55.82 8.55 -70.48
C SER A 3 -54.37 8.05 -70.37
N GLY A 4 -53.43 8.80 -70.96
CA GLY A 4 -51.99 8.54 -70.88
C GLY A 4 -51.34 9.41 -69.80
N THR A 5 -51.25 8.88 -68.59
CA THR A 5 -50.60 9.52 -67.45
C THR A 5 -49.08 9.56 -67.68
N ARG A 6 -48.51 10.74 -67.92
CA ARG A 6 -47.05 10.96 -67.95
C ARG A 6 -46.54 11.04 -66.51
N ALA A 7 -45.89 9.98 -66.05
CA ALA A 7 -45.18 9.96 -64.77
C ALA A 7 -43.84 10.69 -64.92
N PHE A 8 -43.68 11.79 -64.18
CA PHE A 8 -42.38 12.45 -64.01
C PHE A 8 -41.65 11.76 -62.85
N ILE A 9 -40.52 11.11 -63.15
CA ILE A 9 -39.60 10.60 -62.13
C ILE A 9 -38.72 11.77 -61.68
N VAL A 10 -38.95 12.24 -60.46
CA VAL A 10 -38.06 13.19 -59.78
C VAL A 10 -37.01 12.37 -59.03
N ILE A 11 -35.79 12.29 -59.58
CA ILE A 11 -34.64 11.73 -58.89
C ILE A 11 -34.12 12.80 -57.92
N ALA A 12 -34.51 12.71 -56.65
CA ALA A 12 -33.92 13.50 -55.59
C ALA A 12 -32.54 12.92 -55.23
N PHE A 13 -31.48 13.58 -55.69
CA PHE A 13 -30.12 13.38 -55.20
C PHE A 13 -29.95 14.15 -53.88
N THR A 14 -30.16 13.50 -52.75
CA THR A 14 -29.78 14.04 -51.43
C THR A 14 -28.37 13.62 -51.09
N SER A 15 -27.39 14.34 -51.64
CA SER A 15 -26.00 14.31 -51.17
C SER A 15 -25.88 15.22 -49.95
N LEU A 16 -26.07 14.68 -48.75
CA LEU A 16 -25.71 15.39 -47.50
C LEU A 16 -24.70 14.54 -46.71
N ALA A 17 -23.47 14.51 -47.21
CA ALA A 17 -22.33 14.05 -46.44
C ALA A 17 -21.86 15.20 -45.53
N CYS A 18 -22.48 15.32 -44.35
CA CYS A 18 -21.87 16.07 -43.25
C CYS A 18 -20.76 15.21 -42.63
N LEU A 19 -19.63 15.08 -43.33
CA LEU A 19 -18.36 14.65 -42.75
C LEU A 19 -17.79 15.84 -41.97
N GLY A 20 -18.39 16.13 -40.80
CA GLY A 20 -17.66 16.85 -39.76
C GLY A 20 -16.49 15.97 -39.33
N PRO A 21 -15.30 16.53 -39.05
CA PRO A 21 -14.24 15.75 -38.44
C PRO A 21 -14.79 15.20 -37.12
N GLY A 22 -15.06 13.90 -37.11
CA GLY A 22 -15.33 13.17 -35.88
C GLY A 22 -14.14 13.44 -34.99
N VAL A 23 -14.37 14.22 -33.93
CA VAL A 23 -13.43 14.34 -32.84
C VAL A 23 -13.35 12.92 -32.30
N HIS A 24 -12.33 12.17 -32.74
CA HIS A 24 -11.85 11.05 -31.96
C HIS A 24 -11.50 11.67 -30.61
N LEU A 25 -12.43 11.59 -29.67
CA LEU A 25 -12.09 11.52 -28.27
C LEU A 25 -11.20 10.29 -28.17
N SER A 26 -9.91 10.50 -28.43
CA SER A 26 -8.89 9.63 -27.92
C SER A 26 -9.17 9.62 -26.43
N GLU A 27 -9.73 8.52 -25.92
CA GLU A 27 -9.66 8.23 -24.51
C GLU A 27 -8.16 8.25 -24.19
N ALA A 28 -7.65 9.42 -23.83
CA ALA A 28 -6.30 9.55 -23.34
C ALA A 28 -6.24 8.56 -22.18
N GLN A 29 -5.44 7.50 -22.34
CA GLN A 29 -5.26 6.50 -21.31
C GLN A 29 -4.95 7.24 -20.01
N GLN A 30 -5.91 7.25 -19.09
CA GLN A 30 -5.72 7.94 -17.83
C GLN A 30 -4.56 7.24 -17.12
N LEU A 31 -3.49 7.99 -16.88
CA LEU A 31 -2.33 7.47 -16.17
C LEU A 31 -2.76 6.89 -14.82
N ARG A 32 -2.18 5.76 -14.44
CA ARG A 32 -2.52 5.10 -13.17
C ARG A 32 -1.29 5.03 -12.28
N ILE A 33 -1.53 5.11 -10.98
CA ILE A 33 -0.55 4.72 -9.97
C ILE A 33 -0.68 3.20 -9.85
N GLU A 34 0.34 2.47 -10.28
CA GLU A 34 0.36 1.00 -10.31
C GLU A 34 0.66 0.40 -8.94
N GLY A 35 1.36 1.15 -8.09
CA GLY A 35 1.67 0.75 -6.73
C GLY A 35 1.95 1.97 -5.86
N PHE A 36 1.57 1.89 -4.58
CA PHE A 36 1.97 2.89 -3.60
C PHE A 36 1.99 2.33 -2.18
N PHE A 37 2.96 2.77 -1.38
CA PHE A 37 3.13 2.36 0.02
C PHE A 37 3.96 3.39 0.81
N PRO A 38 3.62 3.68 2.07
CA PRO A 38 2.45 3.18 2.81
C PRO A 38 1.15 3.84 2.34
N ARG A 39 0.00 3.26 2.74
CA ARG A 39 -1.33 3.83 2.46
C ARG A 39 -1.85 4.72 3.58
N GLN A 40 -1.26 4.60 4.77
CA GLN A 40 -1.64 5.38 5.95
C GLN A 40 -0.73 6.58 6.16
N LEU A 41 -1.31 7.65 6.69
CA LEU A 41 -0.70 8.94 6.96
C LEU A 41 -0.95 9.31 8.43
N PRO A 42 -0.13 8.84 9.38
CA PRO A 42 -0.34 9.12 10.79
C PRO A 42 -0.34 10.61 11.14
N LEU A 43 -1.22 11.01 12.06
CA LEU A 43 -1.32 12.37 12.56
C LEU A 43 0.01 12.87 13.14
N GLY A 44 0.35 14.13 12.82
CA GLY A 44 1.54 14.80 13.37
C GLY A 44 2.87 14.32 12.80
N GLN A 45 2.88 13.57 11.69
CA GLN A 45 4.07 12.98 11.12
C GLN A 45 4.29 13.40 9.66
N ALA A 46 5.56 13.46 9.27
CA ALA A 46 5.97 13.44 7.87
C ALA A 46 6.10 11.99 7.42
N THR A 47 5.35 11.61 6.38
CA THR A 47 5.35 10.24 5.83
C THR A 47 5.87 10.28 4.40
N VAL A 48 6.83 9.40 4.09
CA VAL A 48 7.30 9.19 2.72
C VAL A 48 6.47 8.08 2.08
N ILE A 49 5.65 8.43 1.10
CA ILE A 49 4.95 7.48 0.23
C ILE A 49 5.79 7.22 -1.00
N ASN A 50 6.11 5.96 -1.25
CA ASN A 50 6.64 5.50 -2.52
C ASN A 50 5.48 5.28 -3.48
N VAL A 51 5.54 5.87 -4.67
CA VAL A 51 4.53 5.73 -5.73
C VAL A 51 5.18 5.22 -7.01
N ALA A 52 4.51 4.27 -7.68
CA ALA A 52 4.97 3.68 -8.93
C ALA A 52 4.04 4.11 -10.06
N VAL A 53 4.60 4.78 -11.08
CA VAL A 53 3.85 5.29 -12.23
C VAL A 53 4.53 4.79 -13.51
N PRO A 54 3.77 4.33 -14.53
CA PRO A 54 4.32 3.84 -15.80
C PRO A 54 4.70 5.02 -16.72
N SER A 55 5.56 5.89 -16.22
CA SER A 55 6.13 7.03 -16.95
C SER A 55 7.55 7.28 -16.43
N ARG A 56 8.42 7.78 -17.32
CA ARG A 56 9.78 8.24 -16.98
C ARG A 56 9.81 9.70 -16.57
N ASP A 57 8.70 10.41 -16.74
CA ASP A 57 8.62 11.83 -16.48
C ASP A 57 8.63 12.12 -14.98
N ALA A 58 9.17 13.28 -14.61
CA ALA A 58 9.08 13.77 -13.25
C ALA A 58 7.65 14.14 -12.89
N ILE A 59 7.21 13.73 -11.70
CA ILE A 59 5.97 14.20 -11.08
C ILE A 59 6.11 15.72 -10.86
N GLN A 60 5.22 16.51 -11.46
CA GLN A 60 5.22 17.97 -11.37
C GLN A 60 4.55 18.47 -10.09
N GLY A 61 3.64 17.67 -9.53
CA GLY A 61 2.91 17.99 -8.31
C GLY A 61 2.07 16.82 -7.84
N ALA A 62 1.54 16.93 -6.62
CA ALA A 62 0.58 15.98 -6.08
C ALA A 62 -0.53 16.74 -5.38
N GLU A 63 -1.77 16.35 -5.65
CA GLU A 63 -2.97 16.90 -5.04
C GLU A 63 -3.58 15.88 -4.10
N ILE A 64 -3.93 16.34 -2.90
CA ILE A 64 -4.61 15.54 -1.89
C ILE A 64 -5.95 16.18 -1.57
N SER A 65 -7.03 15.38 -1.57
CA SER A 65 -8.37 15.86 -1.22
C SER A 65 -9.10 14.90 -0.29
N PRO A 66 -9.70 15.36 0.82
CA PRO A 66 -9.63 16.73 1.37
C PRO A 66 -8.21 17.15 1.80
N SER A 67 -7.80 18.39 1.47
CA SER A 67 -6.47 18.92 1.81
C SER A 67 -6.28 19.51 3.22
N PRO A 68 -7.31 19.90 4.01
CA PRO A 68 -7.08 20.48 5.34
C PRO A 68 -6.22 19.59 6.24
N GLY A 69 -5.16 20.19 6.80
CA GLY A 69 -4.19 19.51 7.66
C GLY A 69 -3.20 18.60 6.93
N VAL A 70 -3.17 18.59 5.59
CA VAL A 70 -2.25 17.76 4.79
C VAL A 70 -1.46 18.63 3.82
N LYS A 71 -0.15 18.40 3.75
CA LYS A 71 0.75 19.12 2.84
C LYS A 71 1.72 18.16 2.17
N VAL A 72 1.82 18.23 0.85
CA VAL A 72 2.93 17.60 0.13
C VAL A 72 4.15 18.52 0.24
N SER A 73 5.19 18.09 0.96
CA SER A 73 6.38 18.89 1.25
C SER A 73 7.60 18.54 0.41
N GLY A 74 7.60 17.38 -0.24
CA GLY A 74 8.67 16.96 -1.11
C GLY A 74 8.20 15.98 -2.17
N ILE A 75 8.78 16.09 -3.36
CA ILE A 75 8.63 15.13 -4.45
C ILE A 75 10.04 14.84 -4.95
N LYS A 76 10.44 13.57 -4.91
CA LYS A 76 11.74 13.13 -5.41
C LYS A 76 11.51 12.07 -6.46
N LEU A 77 11.99 12.37 -7.68
CA LEU A 77 12.06 11.39 -8.74
C LEU A 77 12.97 10.25 -8.29
N GLY A 78 12.46 9.03 -8.27
CA GLY A 78 13.28 7.87 -7.97
C GLY A 78 13.67 7.11 -9.22
N GLN A 79 13.88 5.81 -9.08
CA GLN A 79 14.55 5.01 -10.08
C GLN A 79 13.56 4.39 -11.06
N ASN A 80 13.95 4.37 -12.33
CA ASN A 80 13.29 3.57 -13.35
C ASN A 80 13.60 2.10 -13.10
N ILE A 81 12.56 1.32 -12.82
CA ILE A 81 12.64 -0.13 -12.72
C ILE A 81 12.12 -0.72 -14.04
N GLN A 82 12.51 -1.96 -14.34
CA GLN A 82 12.16 -2.69 -15.57
C GLN A 82 10.70 -2.45 -15.98
N GLY A 83 10.47 -2.10 -17.25
CA GLY A 83 9.11 -1.85 -17.80
C GLY A 83 8.64 -0.40 -17.81
N ALA A 84 9.54 0.59 -17.68
CA ALA A 84 9.21 2.03 -17.65
C ALA A 84 8.35 2.46 -16.45
N LEU A 85 8.39 1.67 -15.37
CA LEU A 85 7.78 2.00 -14.09
C LEU A 85 8.79 2.78 -13.25
N THR A 86 8.49 4.05 -12.96
CA THR A 86 9.31 4.87 -12.08
C THR A 86 8.75 4.85 -10.67
N TRP A 87 9.56 4.43 -9.72
CA TRP A 87 9.26 4.59 -8.30
C TRP A 87 9.74 5.95 -7.84
N SER A 88 8.84 6.79 -7.35
CA SER A 88 9.15 8.13 -6.82
C SER A 88 8.72 8.25 -5.36
N GLU A 89 9.33 9.17 -4.64
CA GLU A 89 9.02 9.43 -3.23
C GLU A 89 8.22 10.74 -3.11
N LEU A 90 7.10 10.68 -2.39
CA LEU A 90 6.30 11.84 -1.98
C LEU A 90 6.42 11.99 -0.47
N THR A 91 6.92 13.12 0.00
CA THR A 91 6.90 13.45 1.43
C THR A 91 5.61 14.22 1.72
N ILE A 92 4.80 13.70 2.63
CA ILE A 92 3.52 14.27 3.03
C ILE A 92 3.54 14.55 4.52
N ASP A 93 3.36 15.81 4.90
CA ASP A 93 3.20 16.25 6.28
C ASP A 93 1.73 16.25 6.66
N VAL A 94 1.40 15.64 7.80
CA VAL A 94 0.07 15.65 8.38
C VAL A 94 0.08 16.41 9.69
N ALA A 95 -0.79 17.40 9.82
CA ALA A 95 -0.97 18.15 11.05
C ALA A 95 -1.53 17.27 12.18
N ASN A 96 -1.24 17.61 13.44
CA ASN A 96 -1.75 16.86 14.60
C ASN A 96 -3.29 16.93 14.73
N ASP A 97 -3.90 17.97 14.18
CA ASP A 97 -5.33 18.26 14.23
C ASP A 97 -6.06 17.95 12.90
N ALA A 98 -5.37 17.31 11.95
CA ALA A 98 -6.01 16.86 10.72
C ALA A 98 -7.15 15.87 11.04
N ALA A 99 -8.29 16.01 10.36
CA ALA A 99 -9.41 15.10 10.58
C ALA A 99 -9.07 13.68 10.09
N PRO A 100 -9.37 12.62 10.85
CA PRO A 100 -9.23 11.25 10.35
C PRO A 100 -10.09 10.97 9.11
N GLY A 101 -9.72 9.95 8.34
CA GLY A 101 -10.48 9.41 7.23
C GLY A 101 -9.71 9.37 5.91
N ASP A 102 -10.43 8.94 4.88
CA ASP A 102 -9.89 8.77 3.54
C ASP A 102 -9.51 10.10 2.89
N ARG A 103 -8.51 10.03 2.02
CA ARG A 103 -8.00 11.09 1.16
C ARG A 103 -7.76 10.50 -0.24
N THR A 104 -8.08 11.27 -1.27
CA THR A 104 -7.65 10.96 -2.62
C THR A 104 -6.30 11.58 -2.88
N LEU A 105 -5.41 10.82 -3.52
CA LEU A 105 -4.13 11.27 -4.05
C LEU A 105 -4.18 11.23 -5.57
N VAL A 106 -3.85 12.37 -6.19
CA VAL A 106 -3.71 12.49 -7.64
C VAL A 106 -2.33 13.08 -7.93
N LEU A 107 -1.60 12.47 -8.86
CA LEU A 107 -0.32 13.00 -9.32
C LEU A 107 -0.53 13.83 -10.58
N LEU A 108 0.18 14.95 -10.64
CA LEU A 108 0.25 15.82 -11.80
C LEU A 108 1.51 15.46 -12.59
N MET A 109 1.32 14.97 -13.81
CA MET A 109 2.36 14.57 -14.74
C MET A 109 2.35 15.51 -15.95
N PRO A 110 3.45 15.65 -16.71
CA PRO A 110 3.48 16.49 -17.91
C PRO A 110 2.39 16.13 -18.93
N MET A 111 2.03 14.85 -19.02
CA MET A 111 1.02 14.32 -19.93
C MET A 111 -0.41 14.28 -19.35
N GLY A 112 -0.62 14.76 -18.11
CA GLY A 112 -1.93 14.85 -17.49
C GLY A 112 -1.97 14.39 -16.02
N ARG A 113 -3.17 14.10 -15.55
CA ARG A 113 -3.42 13.69 -14.16
C ARG A 113 -3.54 12.17 -14.05
N THR A 114 -3.07 11.60 -12.95
CA THR A 114 -3.36 10.18 -12.67
C THR A 114 -4.82 9.98 -12.27
N ALA A 115 -5.29 8.73 -12.37
CA ALA A 115 -6.47 8.30 -11.64
C ALA A 115 -6.24 8.49 -10.12
N PRO A 116 -7.28 8.89 -9.36
CA PRO A 116 -7.17 9.06 -7.92
C PRO A 116 -6.97 7.71 -7.24
N VAL A 117 -6.09 7.67 -6.24
CA VAL A 117 -5.95 6.52 -5.31
C VAL A 117 -6.29 6.95 -3.89
N THR A 118 -6.73 6.01 -3.06
CA THR A 118 -7.06 6.29 -1.66
C THR A 118 -5.85 6.10 -0.76
N ILE A 119 -5.52 7.15 -0.01
CA ILE A 119 -4.67 7.11 1.18
C ILE A 119 -5.53 7.50 2.40
N MET A 120 -5.10 7.17 3.61
CA MET A 120 -5.95 7.37 4.81
C MET A 120 -5.17 8.00 5.94
N ILE A 121 -5.80 8.96 6.64
CA ILE A 121 -5.34 9.44 7.94
C ILE A 121 -6.08 8.62 9.00
N PRO A 122 -5.42 7.72 9.73
CA PRO A 122 -6.11 6.91 10.72
C PRO A 122 -6.45 7.76 11.96
N SER A 123 -7.53 7.39 12.66
CA SER A 123 -7.95 8.08 13.90
C SER A 123 -6.98 7.87 15.07
N HIS A 124 -6.25 6.76 15.03
CA HIS A 124 -5.22 6.37 15.97
C HIS A 124 -4.24 5.44 15.25
N VAL A 125 -3.11 5.13 15.87
CA VAL A 125 -2.15 4.14 15.36
C VAL A 125 -1.74 3.26 16.55
N PRO A 126 -1.92 1.93 16.47
CA PRO A 126 -1.38 1.03 17.47
C PRO A 126 0.14 1.20 17.59
N ARG A 127 0.66 1.19 18.81
CA ARG A 127 2.10 1.29 19.08
C ARG A 127 2.60 0.00 19.66
N ILE A 128 3.68 -0.53 19.12
CA ILE A 128 4.34 -1.72 19.65
C ILE A 128 5.73 -1.39 20.18
N SER A 129 6.16 -2.12 21.21
CA SER A 129 7.47 -1.96 21.85
C SER A 129 7.96 -3.26 22.49
N GLU A 130 9.21 -3.26 22.96
CA GLU A 130 9.79 -4.38 23.73
C GLU A 130 9.70 -5.75 23.06
N LEU A 131 10.10 -5.84 21.79
CA LEU A 131 10.17 -7.12 21.08
C LEU A 131 11.20 -8.06 21.74
N ARG A 132 10.73 -9.25 22.11
CA ARG A 132 11.52 -10.32 22.73
C ARG A 132 11.26 -11.64 22.00
N ILE A 133 12.29 -12.47 21.91
CA ILE A 133 12.18 -13.85 21.44
C ILE A 133 12.10 -14.74 22.66
N LEU A 134 10.98 -15.44 22.85
CA LEU A 134 10.76 -16.33 23.97
C LEU A 134 11.36 -17.72 23.71
N SER A 135 11.21 -18.20 22.48
CA SER A 135 11.81 -19.45 22.03
C SER A 135 12.21 -19.39 20.56
N ALA A 136 13.41 -19.87 20.24
CA ALA A 136 13.90 -20.04 18.88
C ALA A 136 14.89 -21.21 18.89
N GLN A 137 14.40 -22.37 18.47
CA GLN A 137 15.21 -23.58 18.32
C GLN A 137 15.26 -23.94 16.85
N SER A 138 16.46 -24.25 16.35
CA SER A 138 16.66 -24.59 14.95
C SER A 138 15.75 -25.77 14.57
N ASN A 139 15.70 -26.82 15.39
CA ASN A 139 14.90 -28.02 15.11
C ASN A 139 13.36 -27.85 15.23
N GLN A 140 12.86 -26.69 15.64
CA GLN A 140 11.42 -26.43 15.76
C GLN A 140 10.87 -25.74 14.51
N PRO A 141 9.61 -26.02 14.14
CA PRO A 141 9.00 -25.43 12.94
C PRO A 141 8.66 -23.94 13.09
N THR A 142 8.67 -23.43 14.32
CA THR A 142 8.27 -22.06 14.66
C THR A 142 9.14 -21.49 15.77
N LEU A 143 9.22 -20.16 15.83
CA LEU A 143 9.73 -19.40 16.97
C LEU A 143 8.58 -18.63 17.62
N GLU A 144 8.71 -18.32 18.91
CA GLU A 144 7.77 -17.48 19.63
C GLU A 144 8.37 -16.10 19.90
N ALA A 145 7.69 -15.07 19.42
CA ALA A 145 7.98 -13.68 19.70
C ALA A 145 6.90 -13.07 20.61
N GLN A 146 7.32 -12.15 21.47
CA GLN A 146 6.45 -11.39 22.35
C GLN A 146 6.78 -9.91 22.24
N PHE A 147 5.78 -9.05 22.27
CA PHE A 147 5.97 -7.61 22.34
C PHE A 147 4.77 -6.94 23.03
N ALA A 148 5.01 -5.77 23.60
CA ALA A 148 3.97 -4.92 24.16
C ALA A 148 3.27 -4.16 23.03
N ALA A 149 1.95 -4.02 23.14
CA ALA A 149 1.11 -3.24 22.24
C ALA A 149 0.27 -2.25 23.06
N VAL A 150 0.16 -1.02 22.55
CA VAL A 150 -0.64 0.06 23.11
C VAL A 150 -1.54 0.57 22.00
N ASP A 151 -2.84 0.43 22.23
CA ASP A 151 -3.86 0.81 21.29
C ASP A 151 -4.97 1.60 21.98
N ARG A 152 -5.03 2.91 21.69
CA ARG A 152 -5.87 3.86 22.44
C ARG A 152 -7.36 3.71 22.11
N SER A 153 -7.69 3.22 20.92
CA SER A 153 -9.06 2.87 20.51
C SER A 153 -9.55 1.58 21.16
N ALA A 154 -8.63 0.74 21.64
CA ALA A 154 -8.87 -0.61 22.15
C ALA A 154 -9.49 -1.58 21.12
N ASP A 155 -9.25 -1.35 19.82
CA ASP A 155 -9.76 -2.11 18.68
C ASP A 155 -8.72 -3.04 18.01
N LEU A 156 -7.52 -3.18 18.59
CA LEU A 156 -6.52 -4.18 18.23
C LEU A 156 -7.07 -5.63 18.24
N GLY A 157 -8.12 -5.88 19.02
CA GLY A 157 -8.72 -7.20 19.18
C GLY A 157 -7.86 -8.20 19.97
N ASP A 158 -8.36 -9.42 20.13
CA ASP A 158 -7.66 -10.48 20.87
C ASP A 158 -6.69 -11.28 19.97
N SER A 159 -6.87 -11.15 18.66
CA SER A 159 -6.13 -11.86 17.62
C SER A 159 -5.72 -10.91 16.49
N PRO A 160 -4.82 -9.94 16.74
CA PRO A 160 -4.38 -9.00 15.73
C PRO A 160 -3.57 -9.68 14.62
N TYR A 161 -3.56 -9.07 13.43
CA TYR A 161 -2.65 -9.50 12.38
C TYR A 161 -1.23 -9.06 12.72
N VAL A 162 -0.29 -10.00 12.78
CA VAL A 162 1.13 -9.74 12.96
C VAL A 162 1.83 -10.01 11.65
N TRP A 163 2.33 -8.95 11.01
CA TRP A 163 3.19 -9.09 9.85
C TRP A 163 4.61 -9.30 10.31
N PHE A 164 5.32 -10.19 9.64
CA PHE A 164 6.72 -10.44 9.93
C PHE A 164 7.55 -10.51 8.65
N MET A 165 8.83 -10.21 8.82
CA MET A 165 9.89 -10.49 7.86
C MET A 165 11.05 -11.10 8.63
N ILE A 166 11.51 -12.29 8.21
CA ILE A 166 12.69 -12.93 8.80
C ILE A 166 13.73 -13.25 7.71
N GLY A 167 14.95 -12.74 7.87
CA GLY A 167 16.06 -12.96 6.96
C GLY A 167 17.23 -13.66 7.63
N CYS A 168 17.71 -14.75 7.04
CA CYS A 168 18.80 -15.60 7.54
C CYS A 168 19.82 -15.88 6.41
N ASP A 169 20.54 -14.86 5.94
CA ASP A 169 21.51 -14.96 4.84
C ASP A 169 20.96 -15.55 3.52
N GLY A 170 19.78 -15.04 3.11
CA GLY A 170 19.10 -15.44 1.87
C GLY A 170 17.84 -14.61 1.63
N GLU A 171 16.96 -15.11 0.75
CA GLU A 171 15.65 -14.49 0.51
C GLU A 171 14.84 -14.45 1.82
N PRO A 172 14.37 -13.27 2.26
CA PRO A 172 13.62 -13.16 3.50
C PRO A 172 12.24 -13.82 3.37
N ILE A 173 11.83 -14.49 4.43
CA ILE A 173 10.45 -14.97 4.54
C ILE A 173 9.59 -13.83 5.05
N VAL A 174 8.58 -13.48 4.26
CA VAL A 174 7.58 -12.47 4.62
C VAL A 174 6.23 -13.15 4.79
N GLY A 175 5.45 -12.71 5.77
CA GLY A 175 4.13 -13.27 5.98
C GLY A 175 3.31 -12.54 7.01
N VAL A 176 2.09 -13.05 7.20
CA VAL A 176 1.14 -12.59 8.20
C VAL A 176 0.64 -13.78 8.98
N ILE A 177 0.61 -13.62 10.30
CA ILE A 177 0.03 -14.59 11.23
C ILE A 177 -0.97 -13.89 12.13
N ASN A 178 -1.81 -14.67 12.80
CA ASN A 178 -2.62 -14.16 13.90
C ASN A 178 -1.79 -14.21 15.19
N GLY A 179 -1.70 -13.06 15.87
CA GLY A 179 -1.16 -12.98 17.23
C GLY A 179 -2.20 -13.40 18.26
N LYS A 180 -1.79 -13.45 19.53
CA LYS A 180 -2.69 -13.63 20.67
C LYS A 180 -2.38 -12.60 21.75
N VAL A 181 -3.39 -11.88 22.21
CA VAL A 181 -3.25 -10.92 23.31
C VAL A 181 -3.48 -11.63 24.65
N SER A 182 -2.51 -11.59 25.57
CA SER A 182 -2.55 -12.36 26.83
C SER A 182 -2.82 -11.54 28.09
N ALA A 183 -2.57 -10.23 28.07
CA ALA A 183 -2.90 -9.29 29.14
C ALA A 183 -3.50 -8.05 28.52
N ARG A 184 -4.65 -7.56 28.99
CA ARG A 184 -5.26 -6.32 28.50
C ARG A 184 -5.60 -5.40 29.67
N ASP A 185 -5.05 -4.19 29.65
CA ASP A 185 -5.45 -3.10 30.56
C ASP A 185 -5.57 -1.80 29.77
N LYS A 186 -6.80 -1.30 29.60
CA LYS A 186 -7.11 0.01 29.01
C LYS A 186 -6.37 0.28 27.69
N GLY A 187 -6.47 -0.64 26.74
CA GLY A 187 -5.83 -0.52 25.43
C GLY A 187 -4.36 -0.97 25.39
N ASN A 188 -3.76 -1.28 26.54
CA ASN A 188 -2.44 -1.90 26.59
C ASN A 188 -2.58 -3.42 26.58
N GLY A 189 -1.66 -4.12 25.93
CA GLY A 189 -1.55 -5.55 26.09
C GLY A 189 -0.26 -6.16 25.60
N VAL A 190 -0.12 -7.45 25.82
CA VAL A 190 1.04 -8.24 25.40
C VAL A 190 0.62 -9.17 24.28
N VAL A 191 1.24 -9.02 23.12
CA VAL A 191 0.99 -9.84 21.93
C VAL A 191 2.03 -10.96 21.88
N HIS A 192 1.55 -12.18 21.74
CA HIS A 192 2.36 -13.36 21.41
C HIS A 192 2.16 -13.71 19.94
N ALA A 193 3.25 -14.00 19.25
CA ALA A 193 3.28 -14.27 17.82
C ALA A 193 4.10 -15.54 17.56
N ILE A 194 3.50 -16.53 16.91
CA ILE A 194 4.14 -17.79 16.54
C ILE A 194 4.58 -17.70 15.07
N VAL A 195 5.84 -17.33 14.86
CA VAL A 195 6.39 -17.06 13.53
C VAL A 195 7.00 -18.34 12.96
N PRO A 196 6.74 -18.68 11.67
CA PRO A 196 7.40 -19.80 11.01
C PRO A 196 8.92 -19.68 11.06
N ASN A 197 9.60 -20.77 11.42
CA ASN A 197 11.06 -20.83 11.36
C ASN A 197 11.50 -20.96 9.89
N PRO A 198 12.45 -20.15 9.40
CA PRO A 198 13.01 -20.30 8.07
C PRO A 198 13.55 -21.71 7.83
N ARG A 199 13.04 -22.34 6.77
CA ARG A 199 13.54 -23.62 6.27
C ARG A 199 14.39 -23.36 5.03
N PRO A 200 15.47 -24.11 4.83
CA PRO A 200 16.16 -24.09 3.56
C PRO A 200 15.22 -24.53 2.42
N PRO A 201 15.37 -23.94 1.22
CA PRO A 201 14.48 -24.16 0.08
C PRO A 201 14.49 -25.59 -0.50
N THR A 202 15.49 -26.41 -0.18
CA THR A 202 15.63 -27.78 -0.68
C THR A 202 15.27 -28.76 0.41
N GLY A 203 14.34 -29.68 0.14
CA GLY A 203 13.73 -30.65 1.07
C GLY A 203 14.65 -31.68 1.76
N GLY A 204 15.91 -31.33 2.02
CA GLY A 204 16.82 -31.99 2.93
C GLY A 204 17.92 -31.02 3.36
N GLY A 205 18.15 -30.88 4.66
CA GLY A 205 19.40 -30.33 5.23
C GLY A 205 19.24 -29.05 6.06
N THR A 206 19.51 -29.19 7.35
CA THR A 206 19.78 -28.18 8.41
C THR A 206 18.77 -27.04 8.63
N PRO A 207 18.13 -26.94 9.80
CA PRO A 207 17.30 -25.78 10.13
C PRO A 207 18.07 -24.43 10.10
N ALA A 208 17.35 -23.30 10.12
CA ALA A 208 17.97 -22.00 10.30
C ALA A 208 18.92 -22.04 11.51
N THR A 209 20.19 -21.76 11.28
CA THR A 209 21.23 -21.74 12.31
C THR A 209 21.89 -20.37 12.29
N GLY A 210 22.25 -19.87 13.47
CA GLY A 210 22.87 -18.56 13.61
C GLY A 210 21.86 -17.41 13.74
N LYS A 211 22.29 -16.22 13.34
CA LYS A 211 21.59 -14.97 13.59
C LYS A 211 20.74 -14.56 12.40
N CYS A 212 19.48 -14.28 12.66
CA CYS A 212 18.53 -13.82 11.66
C CYS A 212 17.89 -12.51 12.07
N ASP A 213 17.68 -11.59 11.13
CA ASP A 213 16.95 -10.36 11.37
C ASP A 213 15.45 -10.63 11.32
N LEU A 214 14.74 -10.36 12.42
CA LEU A 214 13.29 -10.39 12.50
C LEU A 214 12.75 -8.96 12.56
N GLN A 215 11.77 -8.66 11.72
CA GLN A 215 10.96 -7.46 11.79
C GLN A 215 9.50 -7.85 12.03
N VAL A 216 8.80 -7.10 12.88
CA VAL A 216 7.36 -7.28 13.11
C VAL A 216 6.61 -5.96 13.08
N ARG A 217 5.35 -6.01 12.65
CA ARG A 217 4.35 -4.95 12.81
C ARG A 217 3.01 -5.60 13.19
N VAL A 218 2.10 -4.86 13.78
CA VAL A 218 0.73 -5.32 13.97
C VAL A 218 -0.26 -4.43 13.25
N SER A 219 -1.36 -5.03 12.80
CA SER A 219 -2.52 -4.29 12.32
C SER A 219 -3.69 -4.51 13.26
N ASP A 220 -4.45 -3.45 13.53
CA ASP A 220 -5.75 -3.55 14.18
C ASP A 220 -6.82 -4.14 13.23
N SER A 221 -8.06 -4.22 13.72
CA SER A 221 -9.19 -4.73 12.95
C SER A 221 -9.59 -3.83 11.77
N GLY A 222 -9.21 -2.55 11.77
CA GLY A 222 -9.38 -1.60 10.67
C GLY A 222 -8.25 -1.65 9.64
N GLY A 223 -7.22 -2.47 9.86
CA GLY A 223 -6.05 -2.56 8.98
C GLY A 223 -5.05 -1.42 9.17
N ILE A 224 -5.08 -0.70 10.30
CA ILE A 224 -4.08 0.32 10.62
C ILE A 224 -2.85 -0.36 11.18
N ASP A 225 -1.72 -0.15 10.51
CA ASP A 225 -0.45 -0.75 10.88
C ASP A 225 0.26 0.07 11.97
N SER A 226 0.91 -0.62 12.90
CA SER A 226 1.76 -0.03 13.92
C SER A 226 3.11 0.43 13.36
N ASN A 227 3.95 1.01 14.24
CA ASN A 227 5.38 1.08 13.99
C ASN A 227 5.99 -0.32 13.81
N THR A 228 7.16 -0.40 13.17
CA THR A 228 7.92 -1.65 13.01
C THR A 228 8.92 -1.82 14.15
N LEU A 229 8.98 -3.02 14.72
CA LEU A 229 10.06 -3.45 15.61
C LEU A 229 11.02 -4.36 14.86
N LYS A 230 12.30 -4.31 15.23
CA LYS A 230 13.35 -5.16 14.68
C LYS A 230 14.14 -5.79 15.81
N THR A 231 14.55 -7.04 15.63
CA THR A 231 15.44 -7.74 16.56
C THR A 231 16.25 -8.79 15.82
N ILE A 232 17.25 -9.35 16.49
CA ILE A 232 18.01 -10.50 16.02
C ILE A 232 17.49 -11.74 16.72
N VAL A 233 17.13 -12.76 15.95
CA VAL A 233 16.84 -14.10 16.42
C VAL A 233 18.13 -14.90 16.37
N ASP A 234 18.56 -15.47 17.49
CA ASP A 234 19.69 -16.38 17.55
C ASP A 234 19.16 -17.81 17.69
N PHE A 235 19.17 -18.57 16.59
CA PHE A 235 18.67 -19.94 16.58
C PHE A 235 19.66 -20.87 17.26
N LYS A 236 19.24 -21.38 18.42
CA LYS A 236 20.02 -22.35 19.19
C LYS A 236 19.79 -23.75 18.64
N ASN A 237 20.88 -24.50 18.51
CA ASN A 237 20.86 -25.94 18.22
C ASN A 237 20.26 -26.75 19.38
#